data_AF-A0A6I4MPM4-F1
#
_entry.id   AF-A0A6I4MPM4-F1
#
_cell.length_a   1.000
_cell.length_b   1.000
_cell.length_c   1.000
_cell.angle_alpha   90.00
_cell.angle_beta   90.00
_cell.angle_gamma   90.00
#
_symmetry.space_group_name_H-M   'P 1'
#
loop_
_entity.id
_entity.type
_entity.pdbx_description
1 polymer ?
#
loop_
_entity_poly.entity_id
_entity_poly.type
_entity_poly.pdbx_seq_one_letter_code
_entity_poly.pdbx_strand_id
1 'polypeptide(L)'
;MRVVVIQAPRKAYDFEYYEQRLADTWLLEKSLALRTLRMPFLAVPVGGTRRGGYYPVSCFCIALRVRDVLLGRHGFPDPRVNWSTDPNAHGVVEWGERHPWLSDEDVLGRFYGYSDAAIARDKTRRADTAPAPQTPCSVFYPFRSPAAQ
;
A
#
# COMPACT_ATOMS: atom_id res chain seq x y z
N MET A 1 27.43 5.82 -5.06
CA MET A 1 26.67 4.67 -4.49
C MET A 1 25.24 4.72 -5.02
N ARG A 2 24.80 3.74 -5.81
CA ARG A 2 23.40 3.68 -6.31
C ARG A 2 22.51 3.11 -5.19
N VAL A 3 21.73 3.98 -4.54
CA VAL A 3 20.83 3.61 -3.43
C VAL A 3 19.57 2.88 -3.91
N VAL A 4 19.21 3.05 -5.18
CA VAL A 4 18.07 2.36 -5.81
C VAL A 4 18.57 1.57 -7.02
N VAL A 5 18.24 0.28 -7.07
CA VAL A 5 18.55 -0.61 -8.19
C VAL A 5 17.25 -1.07 -8.82
N ILE A 6 17.14 -0.95 -10.15
CA ILE A 6 16.02 -1.47 -10.93
C ILE A 6 16.34 -2.91 -11.33
N GLN A 7 15.38 -3.80 -11.14
CA GLN A 7 15.45 -5.20 -11.54
C GLN A 7 14.23 -5.58 -12.38
N ALA A 8 14.24 -6.79 -12.95
CA ALA A 8 13.09 -7.33 -13.66
C ALA A 8 11.89 -7.49 -12.69
N PRO A 9 10.64 -7.23 -13.13
CA PRO A 9 9.43 -7.33 -12.30
C PRO A 9 9.34 -8.61 -11.47
N ARG A 10 9.60 -9.76 -12.10
CA ARG A 10 9.56 -11.10 -11.47
C ARG A 10 10.58 -11.31 -10.34
N LYS A 11 11.48 -10.35 -10.09
CA LYS A 11 12.39 -10.39 -8.94
C LYS A 11 11.80 -9.71 -7.70
N ALA A 12 10.73 -8.94 -7.85
CA ALA A 12 10.05 -8.29 -6.73
C ALA A 12 9.42 -9.33 -5.80
N TYR A 13 9.51 -9.11 -4.49
CA TYR A 13 8.96 -10.01 -3.48
C TYR A 13 7.43 -10.08 -3.50
N ASP A 14 6.79 -8.99 -3.91
CA ASP A 14 5.34 -8.81 -4.00
C ASP A 14 4.81 -9.04 -5.43
N PHE A 15 5.57 -9.69 -6.31
CA PHE A 15 5.13 -9.93 -7.69
C PHE A 15 3.84 -10.77 -7.75
N GLU A 16 3.82 -11.94 -7.09
CA GLU A 16 2.65 -12.82 -7.07
C GLU A 16 1.45 -12.17 -6.37
N TYR A 17 1.70 -11.25 -5.42
CA TYR A 17 0.64 -10.47 -4.78
C TYR A 17 -0.13 -9.66 -5.83
N TYR A 18 0.57 -8.96 -6.72
CA TYR A 18 -0.06 -8.16 -7.79
C TYR A 18 -0.61 -9.04 -8.92
N GLU A 19 0.05 -10.14 -9.27
CA GLU A 19 -0.42 -11.10 -10.28
C GLU A 19 -1.80 -11.66 -9.97
N GLN A 20 -2.07 -11.95 -8.70
CA GLN A 20 -3.36 -12.47 -8.28
C GLN A 20 -4.46 -11.40 -8.16
N ARG A 21 -4.10 -10.11 -8.25
CA ARG A 21 -4.99 -9.00 -7.86
C ARG A 21 -5.30 -8.03 -8.98
N LEU A 22 -4.34 -7.72 -9.85
CA LEU A 22 -4.57 -6.76 -10.94
C LEU A 22 -5.61 -7.28 -11.93
N ALA A 23 -6.53 -6.41 -12.33
CA ALA A 23 -7.44 -6.68 -13.45
C ALA A 23 -6.66 -6.74 -14.78
N ASP A 24 -5.72 -5.81 -14.94
CA ASP A 24 -4.90 -5.63 -16.13
C ASP A 24 -3.50 -6.24 -15.91
N THR A 25 -3.37 -7.58 -15.97
CA THR A 25 -2.13 -8.30 -15.63
C THR A 25 -0.93 -7.95 -16.53
N TRP A 26 -1.17 -7.47 -17.76
CA TRP A 26 -0.13 -7.00 -18.68
C TRP A 26 0.71 -5.85 -18.09
N LEU A 27 0.19 -5.12 -17.10
CA LEU A 27 0.94 -4.09 -16.37
C LEU A 27 2.17 -4.66 -15.67
N LEU A 28 2.17 -5.94 -15.27
CA LEU A 28 3.29 -6.58 -14.60
C LEU A 28 4.55 -6.64 -15.46
N GLU A 29 4.40 -6.78 -16.78
CA GLU A 29 5.53 -6.76 -17.71
C GLU A 29 6.14 -5.36 -17.84
N LYS A 30 5.37 -4.32 -17.51
CA LYS A 30 5.77 -2.90 -17.57
C LYS A 30 6.19 -2.36 -16.20
N SER A 31 5.98 -3.12 -15.13
CA SER A 31 6.40 -2.78 -13.78
C SER A 31 7.91 -2.67 -13.63
N LEU A 32 8.34 -2.10 -12.50
CA LEU A 32 9.74 -2.02 -12.12
C LEU A 32 9.90 -2.63 -10.74
N ALA A 33 10.80 -3.60 -10.59
CA ALA A 33 11.20 -4.08 -9.28
C ALA A 33 12.26 -3.11 -8.73
N LEU A 34 11.88 -2.30 -7.74
CA LEU A 34 12.75 -1.31 -7.13
C LEU A 34 13.37 -1.90 -5.86
N ARG A 35 14.69 -2.05 -5.86
CA ARG A 35 15.44 -2.44 -4.67
C ARG A 35 16.07 -1.20 -4.03
N THR A 36 15.45 -0.72 -2.97
CA THR A 36 15.93 0.41 -2.15
C THR A 36 16.75 -0.04 -0.94
N LEU A 37 16.46 -1.22 -0.41
CA LEU A 37 17.17 -1.89 0.69
C LEU A 37 17.51 -3.34 0.27
N ARG A 38 17.22 -4.33 1.14
CA ARG A 38 17.55 -5.74 0.91
C ARG A 38 16.64 -6.41 -0.11
N MET A 39 15.35 -6.09 -0.10
CA MET A 39 14.34 -6.76 -0.93
C MET A 39 13.76 -5.78 -1.98
N PRO A 40 13.62 -6.19 -3.24
CA PRO A 40 12.92 -5.42 -4.25
C PRO A 40 11.39 -5.51 -4.07
N PHE A 41 10.71 -4.37 -4.24
CA PHE A 41 9.25 -4.30 -4.29
C PHE A 41 8.79 -3.69 -5.62
N LEU A 42 7.57 -4.02 -6.02
CA LEU A 42 7.06 -3.68 -7.34
C LEU A 42 6.49 -2.25 -7.36
N ALA A 43 7.02 -1.42 -8.26
CA ALA A 43 6.36 -0.20 -8.69
C ALA A 43 5.53 -0.52 -9.95
N VAL A 44 4.20 -0.53 -9.80
CA VAL A 44 3.26 -0.86 -10.88
C VAL A 44 2.80 0.41 -11.62
N PRO A 45 2.99 0.51 -12.94
CA PRO A 45 2.60 1.68 -13.70
C PRO A 45 1.08 1.86 -13.72
N VAL A 46 0.63 3.08 -14.02
CA VAL A 46 -0.76 3.33 -14.41
C VAL A 46 -1.03 2.75 -15.81
N GLY A 47 -2.29 2.46 -16.09
CA GLY A 47 -2.75 1.92 -17.36
C GLY A 47 -3.99 1.04 -17.18
N GLY A 48 -4.73 0.85 -18.27
CA GLY A 48 -6.04 0.20 -18.21
C GLY A 48 -6.94 0.92 -17.21
N THR A 49 -7.34 0.22 -16.15
CA THR A 49 -8.17 0.76 -15.06
C THR A 49 -7.38 1.36 -13.90
N ARG A 50 -6.06 1.10 -13.80
CA ARG A 50 -5.21 1.61 -12.72
C ARG A 50 -4.86 3.07 -12.93
N ARG A 51 -5.28 3.94 -12.01
CA ARG A 51 -5.16 5.41 -12.11
C ARG A 51 -4.00 5.99 -11.33
N GLY A 52 -3.49 5.28 -10.34
CA GLY A 52 -2.36 5.73 -9.53
C GLY A 52 -1.60 4.59 -8.88
N GLY A 53 -0.54 4.96 -8.18
CA GLY A 53 0.26 4.02 -7.41
C GLY A 53 1.11 4.74 -6.38
N TYR A 54 1.64 3.96 -5.45
CA TYR A 54 2.54 4.46 -4.43
C TYR A 54 3.64 3.44 -4.10
N TYR A 55 4.75 3.94 -3.56
CA TYR A 55 5.89 3.16 -3.10
C TYR A 55 6.33 3.69 -1.73
N PRO A 56 6.08 2.94 -0.64
CA PRO A 56 6.47 3.37 0.70
C PRO A 56 7.99 3.28 0.89
N VAL A 57 8.56 4.22 1.64
CA VAL A 57 10.01 4.26 1.91
C VAL A 57 10.32 4.60 3.36
N SER A 58 11.44 4.09 3.84
CA SER A 58 11.92 4.29 5.22
C SER A 58 12.67 5.62 5.43
N CYS A 59 13.01 6.37 4.39
CA CYS A 59 13.54 7.73 4.56
C CYS A 59 13.22 8.61 3.35
N PHE A 60 13.15 9.92 3.59
CA PHE A 60 12.97 10.93 2.55
C PHE A 60 14.10 10.91 1.51
N CYS A 61 15.32 10.57 1.94
CA CYS A 61 16.46 10.37 1.05
C CYS A 61 16.20 9.32 -0.06
N ILE A 62 15.61 8.19 0.31
CA ILE A 62 15.24 7.12 -0.62
C ILE A 62 14.05 7.57 -1.46
N ALA A 63 13.09 8.29 -0.89
CA ALA A 63 11.92 8.82 -1.60
C ALA A 63 12.33 9.64 -2.83
N LEU A 64 13.27 10.57 -2.65
CA LEU A 64 13.78 11.41 -3.74
C LEU A 64 14.45 10.56 -4.84
N ARG A 65 15.22 9.54 -4.45
CA ARG A 65 15.88 8.65 -5.43
C ARG A 65 14.88 7.78 -6.18
N VAL A 66 13.85 7.28 -5.52
CA VAL A 66 12.78 6.53 -6.17
C VAL A 66 12.01 7.43 -7.14
N ARG A 67 11.63 8.64 -6.71
CA ARG A 67 11.00 9.65 -7.59
C ARG A 67 11.84 9.89 -8.85
N ASP A 68 13.13 10.17 -8.68
CA ASP A 68 14.03 10.46 -9.80
C ASP A 68 14.17 9.25 -10.75
N VAL A 69 14.12 8.03 -10.21
CA VAL A 69 14.10 6.80 -11.03
C VAL A 69 12.82 6.70 -11.86
N LEU A 70 11.67 7.08 -11.31
CA LEU A 70 10.37 7.00 -12.00
C LEU A 70 10.13 8.16 -12.97
N LEU A 71 10.76 9.31 -12.74
CA LEU A 71 10.56 10.52 -13.53
C LEU A 71 10.83 10.28 -15.03
N GLY A 72 9.87 10.68 -15.87
CA GLY A 72 9.94 10.55 -17.33
C GLY A 72 9.72 9.12 -17.85
N ARG A 73 9.46 8.13 -16.98
CA ARG A 73 9.15 6.76 -17.42
C ARG A 73 7.69 6.63 -17.80
N HIS A 74 7.46 5.97 -18.94
CA HIS A 74 6.12 5.62 -19.39
C HIS A 74 5.39 4.79 -18.31
N GLY A 75 4.15 5.17 -17.99
CA GLY A 75 3.35 4.53 -16.94
C GLY A 75 3.57 5.09 -15.53
N PHE A 76 4.46 6.06 -15.33
CA PHE A 76 4.69 6.72 -14.04
C PHE A 76 4.56 8.25 -14.14
N PRO A 77 3.38 8.79 -14.50
CA PRO A 77 3.18 10.22 -14.63
C PRO A 77 3.18 10.90 -13.24
N ASP A 78 3.68 12.14 -13.19
CA ASP A 78 3.70 12.98 -11.97
C ASP A 78 4.20 12.28 -10.68
N PRO A 79 5.42 11.71 -10.67
CA PRO A 79 5.96 11.11 -9.46
C PRO A 79 6.27 12.19 -8.42
N ARG A 80 5.70 12.04 -7.23
CA ARG A 80 5.72 13.02 -6.14
C ARG A 80 6.05 12.37 -4.81
N VAL A 81 6.77 13.10 -3.97
CA VAL A 81 7.12 12.63 -2.62
C VAL A 81 6.18 13.31 -1.63
N ASN A 82 5.48 12.50 -0.83
CA ASN A 82 4.67 12.96 0.28
C ASN A 82 5.19 12.37 1.60
N TRP A 83 4.87 13.04 2.70
CA TRP A 83 4.98 12.44 4.01
C TRP A 83 3.93 11.35 4.15
N SER A 84 4.33 10.21 4.69
CA SER A 84 3.42 9.12 5.00
C SER A 84 2.76 9.37 6.35
N THR A 85 1.48 9.02 6.46
CA THR A 85 0.74 8.98 7.73
C THR A 85 0.91 7.65 8.47
N ASP A 86 1.47 6.63 7.82
CA ASP A 86 1.82 5.34 8.45
C ASP A 86 3.02 5.52 9.39
N PRO A 87 2.90 5.18 10.69
CA PRO A 87 4.00 5.28 11.66
C PRO A 87 5.24 4.45 11.28
N ASN A 88 5.10 3.46 10.41
CA ASN A 88 6.20 2.58 9.97
C ASN A 88 6.84 3.04 8.64
N ALA A 89 6.29 4.05 7.97
CA ALA A 89 6.85 4.62 6.75
C ALA A 89 7.10 6.12 6.92
N HIS A 90 8.33 6.55 6.68
CA HIS A 90 8.68 7.97 6.82
C HIS A 90 8.29 8.81 5.60
N GLY A 91 8.12 8.19 4.43
CA GLY A 91 7.67 8.87 3.23
C GLY A 91 7.04 7.91 2.24
N VAL A 92 6.34 8.48 1.27
CA VAL A 92 5.72 7.73 0.17
C VAL A 92 6.01 8.44 -1.14
N VAL A 93 6.37 7.67 -2.16
CA VAL A 93 6.42 8.16 -3.53
C VAL A 93 5.13 7.76 -4.21
N GLU A 94 4.33 8.72 -4.63
CA GLU A 94 3.10 8.49 -5.39
C GLU A 94 3.31 8.85 -6.86
N TRP A 95 2.49 8.28 -7.74
CA TRP A 95 2.39 8.66 -9.16
C TRP A 95 0.96 8.45 -9.66
N GLY A 96 0.66 9.00 -10.84
CA GLY A 96 -0.69 8.98 -11.39
C GLY A 96 -1.57 10.05 -10.78
N GLU A 97 -2.87 9.80 -10.83
CA GLU A 97 -3.87 10.67 -10.23
C GLU A 97 -3.68 10.78 -8.71
N ARG A 98 -4.26 11.83 -8.11
CA ARG A 98 -4.21 12.02 -6.66
C ARG A 98 -5.03 10.93 -5.98
N HIS A 99 -4.46 10.39 -4.91
CA HIS A 99 -5.13 9.42 -4.06
C HIS A 99 -6.53 9.93 -3.66
N PRO A 100 -7.61 9.18 -3.88
CA PRO A 100 -8.92 9.59 -3.40
C PRO A 100 -8.90 9.58 -1.87
N TRP A 101 -9.25 10.69 -1.21
CA TRP A 101 -9.31 10.78 0.26
C TRP A 101 -10.41 9.91 0.90
N LEU A 102 -10.98 8.99 0.15
CA LEU A 102 -12.11 8.16 0.53
C LEU A 102 -11.64 7.00 1.40
N SER A 103 -12.39 6.71 2.46
CA SER A 103 -12.20 5.52 3.31
C SER A 103 -12.81 4.25 2.71
N ASP A 104 -13.42 4.33 1.52
CA ASP A 104 -14.00 3.17 0.84
C ASP A 104 -12.91 2.35 0.13
N GLU A 105 -12.63 1.19 0.70
CA GLU A 105 -11.63 0.22 0.22
C GLU A 105 -11.92 -0.31 -1.18
N ASP A 106 -13.17 -0.34 -1.63
CA ASP A 106 -13.51 -0.79 -3.00
C ASP A 106 -13.10 0.24 -4.02
N VAL A 107 -13.43 1.49 -3.73
CA VAL A 107 -13.05 2.62 -4.56
C VAL A 107 -11.53 2.69 -4.63
N LEU A 108 -10.86 2.44 -3.50
CA LEU A 108 -9.41 2.40 -3.44
C LEU A 108 -8.82 1.22 -4.22
N GLY A 109 -9.40 0.03 -4.10
CA GLY A 109 -9.00 -1.16 -4.85
C GLY A 109 -9.11 -0.95 -6.36
N ARG A 110 -10.24 -0.39 -6.82
CA ARG A 110 -10.45 -0.05 -8.24
C ARG A 110 -9.51 1.05 -8.71
N PHE A 111 -9.24 2.06 -7.87
CA PHE A 111 -8.26 3.11 -8.18
C PHE A 111 -6.86 2.51 -8.45
N TYR A 112 -6.47 1.49 -7.68
CA TYR A 112 -5.23 0.74 -7.89
C TYR A 112 -5.33 -0.37 -8.96
N GLY A 113 -6.45 -0.48 -9.68
CA GLY A 113 -6.64 -1.45 -10.75
C GLY A 113 -6.73 -2.90 -10.27
N TYR A 114 -7.13 -3.14 -9.02
CA TYR A 114 -7.47 -4.48 -8.57
C TYR A 114 -8.78 -4.95 -9.21
N SER A 115 -8.84 -6.24 -9.53
CA SER A 115 -10.04 -6.88 -10.04
C SER A 115 -11.14 -6.92 -8.98
N ASP A 116 -12.41 -6.85 -9.40
CA ASP A 116 -13.55 -6.95 -8.48
C ASP A 116 -13.51 -8.26 -7.67
N ALA A 117 -13.02 -9.35 -8.26
CA ALA A 117 -12.82 -10.62 -7.56
C ALA A 117 -11.78 -10.52 -6.43
N ALA A 118 -10.69 -9.79 -6.64
CA ALA A 118 -9.67 -9.56 -5.62
C ALA A 118 -10.20 -8.64 -4.50
N ILE A 119 -10.95 -7.60 -4.85
CA ILE A 119 -11.59 -6.69 -3.91
C ILE A 119 -12.60 -7.45 -3.04
N ALA A 120 -13.48 -8.25 -3.65
CA ALA A 120 -14.45 -9.07 -2.94
C ALA A 120 -13.78 -10.06 -1.98
N ARG A 121 -12.70 -10.73 -2.41
CA ARG A 121 -11.93 -11.65 -1.56
C ARG A 121 -11.32 -10.94 -0.34
N ASP A 122 -10.80 -9.73 -0.54
CA ASP A 122 -10.20 -8.95 0.55
C ASP A 122 -11.25 -8.56 1.61
N LYS A 123 -12.46 -8.17 1.17
CA LYS A 123 -13.58 -7.91 2.08
C LYS A 123 -13.92 -9.12 2.94
N THR A 124 -14.06 -10.29 2.32
CA THR A 124 -14.38 -11.52 3.06
C THR A 124 -13.32 -11.80 4.11
N ARG A 125 -12.04 -11.74 3.74
CA ARG A 125 -10.93 -11.93 4.66
C ARG A 125 -10.94 -10.95 5.84
N ARG A 126 -11.26 -9.67 5.60
CA ARG A 126 -11.34 -8.66 6.67
C ARG A 126 -12.54 -8.88 7.58
N ALA A 127 -13.69 -9.30 7.03
CA ALA A 127 -14.86 -9.65 7.82
C ALA A 127 -14.57 -10.84 8.75
N ASP A 128 -13.83 -11.83 8.27
CA ASP A 128 -13.42 -13.00 9.07
C ASP A 128 -12.39 -12.66 10.16
N THR A 129 -11.59 -11.61 9.95
CA THR A 129 -10.54 -11.16 10.89
C THR A 129 -11.04 -10.06 11.83
N ALA A 130 -12.24 -9.52 11.63
CA ALA A 130 -12.80 -8.49 12.48
C ALA A 130 -12.97 -9.06 13.90
N PRO A 131 -12.45 -8.40 14.94
CA PRO A 131 -12.66 -8.86 16.30
C PRO A 131 -14.17 -8.91 16.56
N ALA A 132 -14.65 -10.03 17.11
CA ALA A 132 -16.04 -10.16 17.53
C ALA A 132 -16.46 -8.92 18.33
N PRO A 133 -17.68 -8.41 18.17
CA PRO A 133 -18.16 -7.28 18.98
C PRO A 133 -17.90 -7.63 20.43
N GLN A 134 -17.07 -6.82 21.09
CA GLN A 134 -16.75 -7.03 22.49
C GLN A 134 -18.08 -6.95 23.25
N THR A 135 -18.58 -8.10 23.71
CA THR A 135 -19.60 -8.13 24.74
C THR A 135 -19.06 -7.24 25.86
N PRO A 136 -19.76 -6.17 26.27
CA PRO A 136 -19.24 -5.34 27.34
C PRO A 136 -19.10 -6.25 28.56
N CYS A 137 -17.85 -6.55 28.94
CA CYS A 137 -17.58 -7.26 30.16
C CYS A 137 -18.19 -6.41 31.28
N SER A 138 -19.30 -6.90 31.84
CA SER A 138 -19.88 -6.41 33.07
C SER A 138 -18.79 -6.47 34.13
N VAL A 139 -18.11 -5.35 34.37
CA VAL A 139 -17.17 -5.24 35.49
C VAL A 139 -18.04 -5.21 36.74
N PHE A 140 -18.14 -6.37 37.38
CA PHE A 140 -18.38 -6.48 38.81
C PHE A 140 -17.43 -5.51 39.53
N TYR A 141 -17.98 -4.41 40.06
CA TYR A 141 -17.31 -3.66 41.12
C TYR A 141 -17.76 -4.26 42.46
N PRO A 142 -16.88 -4.96 43.22
CA PRO A 142 -17.12 -5.08 44.64
C PRO A 142 -16.82 -3.72 45.28
N PHE A 143 -17.87 -3.08 45.79
CA PHE A 143 -17.78 -1.88 46.60
C PHE A 143 -16.92 -2.19 47.85
N ARG A 144 -15.69 -1.70 47.90
CA ARG A 144 -14.84 -1.78 49.09
C ARG A 144 -14.83 -0.40 49.75
N SER A 145 -15.74 -0.19 50.71
CA SER A 145 -15.66 0.96 51.62
C SER A 145 -14.41 0.83 52.48
N PRO A 146 -13.57 1.87 52.62
CA PRO A 146 -12.65 1.96 53.74
C PRO A 146 -13.38 2.51 54.97
N ALA A 147 -13.16 1.86 56.11
CA ALA A 147 -13.48 2.40 57.43
C ALA A 147 -12.38 3.38 57.88
N ALA A 148 -12.81 4.48 58.53
CA ALA A 148 -12.10 5.38 59.48
C ALA A 148 -12.70 6.79 59.29
N GLN A 149 -13.19 7.54 60.29
CA GLN A 149 -13.02 7.55 61.76
C GLN A 149 -14.34 7.94 62.42
#